data_AF-A0A969LX31-F1
#
_entry.id   AF-A0A969LX31-F1
#
_cell.length_a   1.000
_cell.length_b   1.000
_cell.length_c   1.000
_cell.angle_alpha   90.00
_cell.angle_beta   90.00
_cell.angle_gamma   90.00
#
_symmetry.space_group_name_H-M   'P 1'
#
loop_
_entity.id
_entity.type
_entity.pdbx_description
1 polymer ?
#
loop_
_entity_poly.entity_id
_entity_poly.type
_entity_poly.pdbx_seq_one_letter_code
_entity_poly.pdbx_strand_id
1 'polypeptide(L)'
;MIGVLGAKATNTTTATSSLDAIKSAGLSYEEAGIDAIAIAPYFGLPLAEQQNIAAIEGWTKKGTQFALDQLFKEITQGGVLPKGDKGGSIHKAGELISDYVDLAEKEGLDLVAYEGGQHIAPRHNGMENNKAIVDLFVAANRDPRMGAVYNQYFEQWDDLTGDGLFAHFSDVSPYGKWGSWGARESLYQKSSPKYDVIQDWLTNSQGSSPPTSTPNPTPNPTPTPTPEPPKNSEVFAGKPIIGVNQNKPNPGAGEKDTLIGNSNANLFVLGNSETAFYDDNASNLGKSWAGRATLKNFTLGEDRIQLHGSAEDYSLKTINGSTRIFETSGPVNEVIGLVPGGVTLDLNNSSQFIFV
;
A
#
# COMPACT_ATOMS: atom_id res chain seq x y z
N MET A 1 -2.58 -27.58 1.77
CA MET A 1 -3.71 -26.80 2.33
C MET A 1 -3.04 -25.60 2.97
N ILE A 2 -3.46 -24.37 2.68
CA ILE A 2 -2.85 -23.20 3.31
C ILE A 2 -3.52 -22.98 4.67
N GLY A 3 -2.74 -23.03 5.74
CA GLY A 3 -3.15 -22.76 7.11
C GLY A 3 -2.84 -21.32 7.50
N VAL A 4 -3.80 -20.66 8.15
CA VAL A 4 -3.81 -19.20 8.28
C VAL A 4 -4.10 -18.77 9.72
N LEU A 5 -3.15 -18.07 10.34
CA LEU A 5 -3.30 -17.48 11.67
C LEU A 5 -4.03 -16.15 11.58
N GLY A 6 -5.35 -16.17 11.78
CA GLY A 6 -6.16 -14.94 11.87
C GLY A 6 -5.83 -14.11 13.11
N ALA A 7 -5.51 -12.83 12.90
CA ALA A 7 -5.04 -11.91 13.93
C ALA A 7 -5.68 -10.51 13.80
N LYS A 8 -5.70 -9.76 14.90
CA LYS A 8 -6.30 -8.42 14.95
C LYS A 8 -5.28 -7.37 14.52
N ALA A 9 -5.51 -6.70 13.38
CA ALA A 9 -4.64 -5.65 12.85
C ALA A 9 -4.22 -4.60 13.90
N THR A 10 -5.12 -4.19 14.80
CA THR A 10 -4.82 -3.20 15.86
C THR A 10 -4.06 -3.76 17.08
N ASN A 11 -3.61 -5.02 17.07
CA ASN A 11 -2.92 -5.66 18.20
C ASN A 11 -2.13 -6.92 17.77
N THR A 12 -0.85 -6.74 17.41
CA THR A 12 0.10 -7.82 17.07
C THR A 12 0.20 -8.93 18.12
N THR A 13 -0.04 -8.63 19.40
CA THR A 13 -0.10 -9.61 20.50
C THR A 13 -1.04 -10.80 20.21
N THR A 14 -2.08 -10.60 19.38
CA THR A 14 -3.01 -11.67 18.99
C THR A 14 -2.37 -12.72 18.06
N ALA A 15 -1.40 -12.31 17.23
CA ALA A 15 -0.56 -13.25 16.49
C ALA A 15 0.59 -13.77 17.37
N THR A 16 1.37 -12.89 18.01
CA THR A 16 2.60 -13.32 18.72
C THR A 16 2.30 -14.33 19.83
N SER A 17 1.22 -14.15 20.61
CA SER A 17 0.85 -15.11 21.67
C SER A 17 0.62 -16.54 21.13
N SER A 18 0.09 -16.64 19.90
CA SER A 18 -0.17 -17.92 19.23
C SER A 18 1.11 -18.51 18.65
N LEU A 19 1.94 -17.68 18.01
CA LEU A 19 3.23 -18.06 17.44
C LEU A 19 4.24 -18.48 18.51
N ASP A 20 4.27 -17.79 19.64
CA ASP A 20 5.10 -18.10 20.81
C ASP A 20 4.59 -19.34 21.56
N ALA A 21 3.29 -19.63 21.54
CA ALA A 21 2.76 -20.90 22.04
C ALA A 21 3.18 -22.10 21.16
N ILE A 22 3.19 -21.95 19.84
CA ILE A 22 3.69 -22.98 18.90
C ILE A 22 5.17 -23.26 19.16
N LYS A 23 6.01 -22.21 19.22
CA LYS A 23 7.44 -22.32 19.55
C LYS A 23 7.67 -22.93 20.94
N SER A 24 6.84 -22.58 21.93
CA SER A 24 6.93 -23.14 23.30
C SER A 24 6.51 -24.62 23.38
N ALA A 25 5.70 -25.11 22.45
CA ALA A 25 5.38 -26.53 22.30
C ALA A 25 6.49 -27.33 21.59
N GLY A 26 7.52 -26.65 21.07
CA GLY A 26 8.61 -27.28 20.32
C GLY A 26 8.26 -27.65 18.88
N LEU A 27 7.18 -27.08 18.34
CA LEU A 27 6.71 -27.32 16.98
C LEU A 27 7.21 -26.25 16.00
N SER A 28 7.45 -26.65 14.75
CA SER A 28 7.55 -25.73 13.62
C SER A 28 6.16 -25.22 13.20
N TYR A 29 6.13 -24.17 12.36
CA TYR A 29 4.88 -23.67 11.79
C TYR A 29 4.25 -24.64 10.77
N GLU A 30 5.06 -25.41 10.04
CA GLU A 30 4.58 -26.49 9.16
C GLU A 30 3.86 -27.60 9.98
N GLU A 31 4.44 -28.05 11.10
CA GLU A 31 3.81 -29.03 12.00
C GLU A 31 2.54 -28.50 12.68
N ALA A 32 2.48 -27.19 12.93
CA ALA A 32 1.28 -26.51 13.45
C ALA A 32 0.22 -26.24 12.36
N GLY A 33 0.56 -26.42 11.08
CA GLY A 33 -0.30 -26.07 9.95
C GLY A 33 -0.57 -24.58 9.84
N ILE A 34 0.49 -23.75 9.90
CA ILE A 34 0.46 -22.29 9.74
C ILE A 34 1.47 -21.89 8.67
N ASP A 35 1.00 -21.38 7.54
CA ASP A 35 1.83 -20.86 6.44
C ASP A 35 1.82 -19.32 6.40
N ALA A 36 0.71 -18.71 6.85
CA ALA A 36 0.50 -17.26 6.78
C ALA A 36 -0.12 -16.68 8.06
N ILE A 37 0.19 -15.41 8.35
CA ILE A 37 -0.58 -14.56 9.26
C ILE A 37 -1.62 -13.82 8.41
N ALA A 38 -2.85 -13.69 8.92
CA ALA A 38 -3.89 -12.90 8.25
C ALA A 38 -4.48 -11.83 9.14
N ILE A 39 -4.67 -10.63 8.58
CA ILE A 39 -5.24 -9.48 9.28
C ILE A 39 -6.49 -8.93 8.59
N ALA A 40 -7.18 -8.02 9.29
CA ALA A 40 -8.23 -7.18 8.76
C ALA A 40 -7.81 -5.70 8.86
N PRO A 41 -7.05 -5.16 7.89
CA PRO A 41 -6.70 -3.75 7.87
C PRO A 41 -7.91 -2.94 7.39
N TYR A 42 -8.32 -1.98 8.22
CA TYR A 42 -9.45 -1.11 7.97
C TYR A 42 -9.06 0.35 8.17
N PHE A 43 -9.35 1.20 7.18
CA PHE A 43 -9.28 2.66 7.33
C PHE A 43 -10.64 3.26 7.69
N GLY A 44 -10.66 4.52 8.11
CA GLY A 44 -11.88 5.26 8.47
C GLY A 44 -12.45 4.93 9.84
N LEU A 45 -11.80 4.06 10.63
CA LEU A 45 -12.28 3.64 11.96
C LEU A 45 -12.72 4.81 12.87
N PRO A 46 -11.96 5.92 13.05
CA PRO A 46 -12.37 7.04 13.90
C PRO A 46 -13.72 7.68 13.54
N LEU A 47 -14.18 7.58 12.29
CA LEU A 47 -15.48 8.11 11.86
C LEU A 47 -16.64 7.28 12.40
N ALA A 48 -16.42 5.99 12.70
CA ALA A 48 -17.42 5.09 13.27
C ALA A 48 -17.52 5.17 14.82
N GLU A 49 -16.58 5.88 15.47
CA GLU A 49 -16.39 5.81 16.92
C GLU A 49 -17.23 6.81 17.74
N GLN A 50 -17.73 6.36 18.90
CA GLN A 50 -18.67 7.08 19.76
C GLN A 50 -18.22 8.52 20.09
N GLN A 51 -16.96 8.70 20.47
CA GLN A 51 -16.40 10.01 20.85
C GLN A 51 -16.48 11.09 19.76
N ASN A 52 -16.58 10.68 18.49
CA ASN A 52 -16.46 11.57 17.35
C ASN A 52 -17.82 11.97 16.75
N ILE A 53 -18.92 11.32 17.17
CA ILE A 53 -20.30 11.56 16.69
C ILE A 53 -20.66 13.06 16.72
N ALA A 54 -20.41 13.75 17.82
CA ALA A 54 -20.78 15.17 17.98
C ALA A 54 -20.03 16.10 17.01
N ALA A 55 -18.81 15.76 16.61
CA ALA A 55 -18.05 16.50 15.59
C ALA A 55 -18.66 16.27 14.19
N ILE A 56 -18.96 15.01 13.86
CA ILE A 56 -19.56 14.61 12.58
C ILE A 56 -20.96 15.24 12.41
N GLU A 57 -21.78 15.27 13.46
CA GLU A 57 -23.03 16.04 13.46
C GLU A 57 -22.81 17.54 13.28
N GLY A 58 -21.76 18.10 13.89
CA GLY A 58 -21.35 19.50 13.70
C GLY A 58 -20.93 19.80 12.26
N TRP A 59 -20.48 18.79 11.51
CA TRP A 59 -20.19 18.90 10.08
C TRP A 59 -21.46 18.80 9.23
N THR A 60 -22.34 17.82 9.47
CA THR A 60 -23.58 17.66 8.67
C THR A 60 -24.52 18.85 8.79
N LYS A 61 -24.55 19.50 9.97
CA LYS A 61 -25.27 20.76 10.22
C LYS A 61 -24.72 21.97 9.41
N LYS A 62 -23.54 21.85 8.79
CA LYS A 62 -22.95 22.83 7.86
C LYS A 62 -23.16 22.50 6.37
N GLY A 63 -23.87 21.40 6.07
CA GLY A 63 -24.18 20.97 4.71
C GLY A 63 -23.26 19.86 4.18
N THR A 64 -23.77 19.08 3.23
CA THR A 64 -23.16 17.82 2.77
C THR A 64 -21.74 17.99 2.23
N GLN A 65 -21.47 19.03 1.44
CA GLN A 65 -20.13 19.24 0.88
C GLN A 65 -19.08 19.45 1.98
N PHE A 66 -19.33 20.37 2.92
CA PHE A 66 -18.43 20.60 4.05
C PHE A 66 -18.21 19.30 4.85
N ALA A 67 -19.26 18.51 5.06
CA ALA A 67 -19.17 17.25 5.79
C ALA A 67 -18.35 16.18 5.06
N LEU A 68 -18.48 16.08 3.73
CA LEU A 68 -17.62 15.22 2.90
C LEU A 68 -16.17 15.71 2.91
N ASP A 69 -15.95 17.02 2.84
CA ASP A 69 -14.60 17.61 2.85
C ASP A 69 -13.87 17.36 4.17
N GLN A 70 -14.57 17.45 5.32
CA GLN A 70 -14.01 17.04 6.61
C GLN A 70 -13.80 15.52 6.69
N LEU A 71 -14.73 14.71 6.21
CA LEU A 71 -14.62 13.24 6.23
C LEU A 71 -13.42 12.75 5.41
N PHE A 72 -13.23 13.24 4.19
CA PHE A 72 -12.07 12.87 3.37
C PHE A 72 -10.76 13.46 3.90
N LYS A 73 -10.80 14.66 4.50
CA LYS A 73 -9.63 15.19 5.21
C LYS A 73 -9.24 14.32 6.41
N GLU A 74 -10.18 13.85 7.21
CA GLU A 74 -9.90 12.93 8.31
C GLU A 74 -9.30 11.60 7.84
N ILE A 75 -9.74 11.10 6.68
CA ILE A 75 -9.19 9.87 6.12
C ILE A 75 -7.74 10.07 5.66
N THR A 76 -7.44 11.17 4.97
CA THR A 76 -6.18 11.38 4.20
C THR A 76 -5.13 12.26 4.88
N GLN A 77 -5.51 13.04 5.89
CA GLN A 77 -4.65 13.99 6.62
C GLN A 77 -4.88 13.92 8.14
N GLY A 78 -6.07 13.49 8.56
CA GLY A 78 -6.47 13.42 9.96
C GLY A 78 -6.68 14.79 10.61
N GLY A 79 -6.75 14.78 11.94
CA GLY A 79 -6.69 15.99 12.77
C GLY A 79 -7.90 16.93 12.67
N VAL A 80 -9.03 16.48 12.12
CA VAL A 80 -10.31 17.22 12.20
C VAL A 80 -11.29 16.58 13.19
N LEU A 81 -11.08 15.31 13.57
CA LEU A 81 -11.76 14.68 14.70
C LEU A 81 -11.01 14.89 16.03
N PRO A 82 -11.71 15.10 17.17
CA PRO A 82 -11.09 15.25 18.49
C PRO A 82 -10.30 14.02 18.96
N LYS A 83 -10.69 12.82 18.49
CA LYS A 83 -9.87 11.61 18.57
C LYS A 83 -9.80 10.97 17.18
N GLY A 84 -9.18 11.69 16.27
CA GLY A 84 -8.80 11.23 14.94
C GLY A 84 -7.45 10.52 14.91
N ASP A 85 -7.13 9.91 13.77
CA ASP A 85 -5.79 9.36 13.51
C ASP A 85 -4.86 10.49 13.05
N LYS A 86 -3.63 10.56 13.60
CA LYS A 86 -2.65 11.58 13.17
C LYS A 86 -2.15 11.26 11.76
N GLY A 87 -2.20 12.23 10.85
CA GLY A 87 -1.88 12.01 9.44
C GLY A 87 -2.95 11.22 8.66
N GLY A 88 -4.06 10.86 9.31
CA GLY A 88 -5.23 10.27 8.69
C GLY A 88 -5.32 8.76 8.78
N SER A 89 -6.54 8.24 8.81
CA SER A 89 -6.80 6.82 9.01
C SER A 89 -6.30 5.91 7.87
N ILE A 90 -6.01 6.45 6.68
CA ILE A 90 -5.40 5.68 5.58
C ILE A 90 -3.94 5.33 5.89
N HIS A 91 -3.18 6.32 6.37
CA HIS A 91 -1.83 6.14 6.89
C HIS A 91 -1.85 5.23 8.11
N LYS A 92 -2.84 5.37 9.02
CA LYS A 92 -2.89 4.48 10.18
C LYS A 92 -3.12 3.01 9.79
N ALA A 93 -3.90 2.73 8.75
CA ALA A 93 -4.00 1.39 8.21
C ALA A 93 -2.64 0.88 7.68
N GLY A 94 -1.84 1.74 7.06
CA GLY A 94 -0.47 1.45 6.63
C GLY A 94 0.48 1.09 7.77
N GLU A 95 0.47 1.85 8.87
CA GLU A 95 1.26 1.50 10.07
C GLU A 95 0.90 0.09 10.58
N LEU A 96 -0.40 -0.23 10.66
CA LEU A 96 -0.86 -1.54 11.14
C LEU A 96 -0.58 -2.70 10.16
N ILE A 97 -0.41 -2.42 8.86
CA ILE A 97 0.08 -3.40 7.91
C ILE A 97 1.59 -3.60 8.12
N SER A 98 2.37 -2.52 8.27
CA SER A 98 3.82 -2.59 8.53
C SER A 98 4.16 -3.36 9.81
N ASP A 99 3.45 -3.08 10.91
CA ASP A 99 3.55 -3.82 12.20
C ASP A 99 3.43 -5.35 12.03
N TYR A 100 2.68 -5.78 11.01
CA TYR A 100 2.44 -7.19 10.69
C TYR A 100 3.36 -7.74 9.59
N VAL A 101 3.88 -6.90 8.69
CA VAL A 101 4.93 -7.27 7.73
C VAL A 101 6.21 -7.62 8.51
N ASP A 102 6.67 -6.73 9.38
CA ASP A 102 7.84 -6.97 10.24
C ASP A 102 7.69 -8.22 11.13
N LEU A 103 6.46 -8.54 11.56
CA LEU A 103 6.19 -9.76 12.32
C LEU A 103 6.20 -11.02 11.43
N ALA A 104 5.56 -10.98 10.26
CA ALA A 104 5.46 -12.13 9.36
C ALA A 104 6.85 -12.54 8.87
N GLU A 105 7.67 -11.58 8.43
CA GLU A 105 9.05 -11.82 7.98
C GLU A 105 9.95 -12.36 9.10
N LYS A 106 9.84 -11.80 10.32
CA LYS A 106 10.61 -12.24 11.50
C LYS A 106 10.36 -13.70 11.87
N GLU A 107 9.15 -14.19 11.62
CA GLU A 107 8.72 -15.55 11.95
C GLU A 107 8.71 -16.48 10.72
N GLY A 108 9.04 -15.97 9.52
CA GLY A 108 9.16 -16.74 8.29
C GLY A 108 7.82 -17.14 7.64
N LEU A 109 6.80 -16.29 7.75
CA LEU A 109 5.42 -16.54 7.28
C LEU A 109 4.98 -15.49 6.25
N ASP A 110 4.00 -15.84 5.41
CA ASP A 110 3.33 -14.87 4.53
C ASP A 110 2.42 -13.91 5.32
N LEU A 111 2.16 -12.71 4.80
CA LEU A 111 1.10 -11.82 5.27
C LEU A 111 -0.02 -11.69 4.23
N VAL A 112 -1.27 -11.92 4.66
CA VAL A 112 -2.47 -11.77 3.83
C VAL A 112 -3.56 -10.96 4.55
N ALA A 113 -4.53 -10.42 3.81
CA ALA A 113 -5.74 -9.83 4.40
C ALA A 113 -6.93 -10.78 4.22
N TYR A 114 -7.54 -11.23 5.33
CA TYR A 114 -8.73 -12.07 5.28
C TYR A 114 -10.02 -11.26 5.04
N GLU A 115 -9.96 -9.95 5.30
CA GLU A 115 -10.94 -8.94 4.90
C GLU A 115 -10.27 -7.55 4.93
N GLY A 116 -10.92 -6.51 4.41
CA GLY A 116 -10.50 -5.13 4.67
C GLY A 116 -11.12 -4.08 3.75
N GLY A 117 -10.62 -2.84 3.90
CA GLY A 117 -11.08 -1.65 3.17
C GLY A 117 -11.60 -0.54 4.10
N GLN A 118 -12.69 0.13 3.72
CA GLN A 118 -13.31 1.16 4.55
C GLN A 118 -14.12 0.56 5.71
N HIS A 119 -14.04 1.18 6.90
CA HIS A 119 -14.90 0.90 8.05
C HIS A 119 -15.66 2.17 8.48
N ILE A 120 -16.30 2.85 7.54
CA ILE A 120 -17.11 4.06 7.77
C ILE A 120 -18.58 3.63 7.92
N ALA A 121 -18.88 2.98 9.05
CA ALA A 121 -20.19 2.41 9.34
C ALA A 121 -20.81 3.06 10.60
N PRO A 122 -22.11 3.40 10.59
CA PRO A 122 -22.75 4.11 11.70
C PRO A 122 -23.18 3.11 12.79
N ARG A 123 -22.21 2.50 13.48
CA ARG A 123 -22.40 1.28 14.30
C ARG A 123 -22.61 1.48 15.82
N HIS A 124 -22.63 2.71 16.32
CA HIS A 124 -22.63 2.99 17.76
C HIS A 124 -23.73 3.99 18.18
N ASN A 125 -24.30 3.78 19.37
CA ASN A 125 -25.22 4.70 20.07
C ASN A 125 -26.33 5.34 19.23
N GLY A 126 -26.93 4.60 18.29
CA GLY A 126 -28.02 5.11 17.46
C GLY A 126 -27.58 5.93 16.25
N MET A 127 -26.28 5.95 15.89
CA MET A 127 -25.80 6.52 14.62
C MET A 127 -26.56 5.94 13.42
N GLU A 128 -26.95 4.67 13.47
CA GLU A 128 -27.75 4.00 12.44
C GLU A 128 -29.16 4.60 12.30
N ASN A 129 -29.64 5.33 13.32
CA ASN A 129 -30.91 6.04 13.28
C ASN A 129 -30.73 7.56 13.09
N ASN A 130 -29.51 8.09 13.19
CA ASN A 130 -29.19 9.46 12.80
C ASN A 130 -29.07 9.55 11.27
N LYS A 131 -30.18 9.89 10.61
CA LYS A 131 -30.26 9.98 9.15
C LYS A 131 -29.17 10.86 8.53
N ALA A 132 -28.76 11.97 9.18
CA ALA A 132 -27.75 12.86 8.63
C ALA A 132 -26.35 12.22 8.59
N ILE A 133 -26.02 11.36 9.57
CA ILE A 133 -24.77 10.59 9.57
C ILE A 133 -24.84 9.45 8.53
N VAL A 134 -25.97 8.74 8.48
CA VAL A 134 -26.21 7.68 7.47
C VAL A 134 -26.09 8.25 6.05
N ASP A 135 -26.77 9.37 5.77
CA ASP A 135 -26.72 10.06 4.47
C ASP A 135 -25.29 10.50 4.12
N LEU A 136 -24.52 11.00 5.09
CA LEU A 136 -23.11 11.36 4.89
C LEU A 136 -22.24 10.14 4.52
N PHE A 137 -22.36 9.02 5.24
CA PHE A 137 -21.52 7.84 5.01
C PHE A 137 -21.87 7.13 3.70
N VAL A 138 -23.15 7.13 3.32
CA VAL A 138 -23.64 6.66 2.01
C VAL A 138 -23.14 7.59 0.89
N ALA A 139 -23.21 8.92 1.08
CA ALA A 139 -22.68 9.88 0.11
C ALA A 139 -21.16 9.73 -0.05
N ALA A 140 -20.41 9.57 1.04
CA ALA A 140 -18.97 9.36 1.01
C ALA A 140 -18.58 8.10 0.24
N ASN A 141 -19.30 6.98 0.41
CA ASN A 141 -19.04 5.75 -0.36
C ASN A 141 -19.42 5.85 -1.86
N ARG A 142 -20.12 6.91 -2.28
CA ARG A 142 -20.45 7.22 -3.68
C ARG A 142 -19.65 8.40 -4.26
N ASP A 143 -18.84 9.08 -3.45
CA ASP A 143 -17.99 10.20 -3.87
C ASP A 143 -16.74 9.65 -4.58
N PRO A 144 -16.30 10.23 -5.72
CA PRO A 144 -15.08 9.80 -6.42
C PRO A 144 -13.82 9.77 -5.54
N ARG A 145 -13.76 10.60 -4.48
CA ARG A 145 -12.66 10.58 -3.50
C ARG A 145 -12.55 9.26 -2.74
N MET A 146 -13.63 8.48 -2.64
CA MET A 146 -13.55 7.11 -2.09
C MET A 146 -12.73 6.20 -2.98
N GLY A 147 -12.81 6.36 -4.31
CA GLY A 147 -11.95 5.64 -5.25
C GLY A 147 -10.49 6.03 -5.08
N ALA A 148 -10.18 7.33 -5.00
CA ALA A 148 -8.82 7.81 -4.74
C ALA A 148 -8.23 7.24 -3.43
N VAL A 149 -9.03 7.18 -2.36
CA VAL A 149 -8.63 6.55 -1.09
C VAL A 149 -8.42 5.04 -1.24
N TYR A 150 -9.30 4.33 -1.95
CA TYR A 150 -9.12 2.89 -2.19
C TYR A 150 -7.91 2.60 -3.08
N ASN A 151 -7.58 3.47 -4.04
CA ASN A 151 -6.39 3.35 -4.87
C ASN A 151 -5.13 3.54 -4.01
N GLN A 152 -5.08 4.60 -3.19
CA GLN A 152 -4.02 4.79 -2.19
C GLN A 152 -3.91 3.58 -1.25
N TYR A 153 -5.04 2.99 -0.85
CA TYR A 153 -5.08 1.83 0.04
C TYR A 153 -4.50 0.56 -0.57
N PHE A 154 -4.84 0.25 -1.83
CA PHE A 154 -4.30 -0.91 -2.53
C PHE A 154 -2.84 -0.70 -2.94
N GLU A 155 -2.46 0.49 -3.42
CA GLU A 155 -1.05 0.84 -3.62
C GLU A 155 -0.26 0.61 -2.31
N GLN A 156 -0.72 1.17 -1.19
CA GLN A 156 -0.07 1.01 0.11
C GLN A 156 -0.02 -0.47 0.58
N TRP A 157 -0.99 -1.31 0.20
CA TRP A 157 -0.97 -2.74 0.48
C TRP A 157 0.06 -3.48 -0.37
N ASP A 158 0.07 -3.28 -1.68
CA ASP A 158 1.07 -3.87 -2.60
C ASP A 158 2.48 -3.39 -2.24
N ASP A 159 2.63 -2.11 -1.92
CA ASP A 159 3.85 -1.45 -1.46
C ASP A 159 4.40 -2.11 -0.20
N LEU A 160 3.55 -2.30 0.83
CA LEU A 160 3.96 -2.84 2.13
C LEU A 160 4.11 -4.35 2.14
N THR A 161 3.30 -5.09 1.37
CA THR A 161 3.33 -6.57 1.39
C THR A 161 4.15 -7.17 0.26
N GLY A 162 4.23 -6.52 -0.90
CA GLY A 162 4.65 -7.14 -2.16
C GLY A 162 3.53 -8.02 -2.70
N ASP A 163 2.51 -7.39 -3.28
CA ASP A 163 1.35 -8.00 -3.95
C ASP A 163 0.67 -9.12 -3.12
N GLY A 164 0.65 -8.99 -1.79
CA GLY A 164 0.12 -10.01 -0.87
C GLY A 164 -1.38 -10.27 -1.09
N LEU A 165 -1.85 -11.49 -0.79
CA LEU A 165 -3.26 -11.85 -1.03
C LEU A 165 -4.21 -10.96 -0.22
N PHE A 166 -5.08 -10.22 -0.91
CA PHE A 166 -6.07 -9.34 -0.29
C PHE A 166 -7.51 -9.77 -0.58
N ALA A 167 -8.27 -10.12 0.45
CA ALA A 167 -9.71 -10.28 0.35
C ALA A 167 -10.43 -8.95 0.66
N HIS A 168 -11.11 -8.36 -0.33
CA HIS A 168 -12.02 -7.25 -0.07
C HIS A 168 -13.28 -7.74 0.66
N PHE A 169 -13.68 -7.06 1.74
CA PHE A 169 -14.71 -7.54 2.67
C PHE A 169 -16.08 -7.85 2.03
N SER A 170 -16.47 -7.15 0.95
CA SER A 170 -17.75 -7.38 0.29
C SER A 170 -17.77 -6.92 -1.17
N ASP A 171 -18.19 -7.78 -2.12
CA ASP A 171 -18.47 -7.36 -3.50
C ASP A 171 -19.80 -6.59 -3.59
N VAL A 172 -20.93 -7.22 -3.23
CA VAL A 172 -22.26 -6.61 -3.39
C VAL A 172 -23.03 -6.51 -2.08
N SER A 173 -23.32 -5.28 -1.63
CA SER A 173 -24.27 -5.01 -0.56
C SER A 173 -24.86 -3.58 -0.71
N PRO A 174 -26.19 -3.37 -0.56
CA PRO A 174 -26.78 -2.03 -0.65
C PRO A 174 -26.27 -1.12 0.49
N TYR A 175 -26.09 0.18 0.20
CA TYR A 175 -25.57 1.12 1.20
C TYR A 175 -26.68 1.67 2.09
N GLY A 176 -26.40 1.81 3.39
CA GLY A 176 -27.37 2.38 4.32
C GLY A 176 -26.94 2.29 5.78
N LYS A 177 -27.93 2.20 6.67
CA LYS A 177 -27.70 2.30 8.11
C LYS A 177 -26.93 1.14 8.77
N TRP A 178 -26.73 0.04 8.06
CA TRP A 178 -25.89 -1.08 8.51
C TRP A 178 -24.47 -1.03 7.95
N GLY A 179 -24.10 0.09 7.32
CA GLY A 179 -22.83 0.30 6.63
C GLY A 179 -23.00 0.41 5.12
N SER A 180 -21.88 0.68 4.43
CA SER A 180 -21.82 0.84 2.97
C SER A 180 -20.73 -0.07 2.40
N TRP A 181 -20.77 -1.35 2.77
CA TRP A 181 -19.63 -2.28 2.65
C TRP A 181 -19.23 -2.58 1.21
N GLY A 182 -20.16 -3.15 0.44
CA GLY A 182 -19.96 -3.66 -0.91
C GLY A 182 -19.18 -2.72 -1.83
N ALA A 183 -18.30 -3.28 -2.66
CA ALA A 183 -17.79 -2.61 -3.85
C ALA A 183 -18.94 -2.05 -4.71
N ARG A 184 -20.08 -2.75 -4.76
CA ARG A 184 -21.32 -2.36 -5.46
C ARG A 184 -22.55 -2.48 -4.55
N GLU A 185 -23.61 -1.76 -4.87
CA GLU A 185 -24.89 -1.80 -4.16
C GLU A 185 -25.85 -2.87 -4.70
N SER A 186 -25.67 -3.30 -5.95
CA SER A 186 -26.42 -4.40 -6.56
C SER A 186 -25.64 -5.09 -7.68
N LEU A 187 -26.01 -6.33 -8.01
CA LEU A 187 -25.43 -7.11 -9.11
C LEU A 187 -25.57 -6.43 -10.50
N TYR A 188 -26.52 -5.49 -10.62
CA TYR A 188 -26.79 -4.75 -11.87
C TYR A 188 -26.03 -3.42 -11.97
N GLN A 189 -25.34 -3.01 -10.89
CA GLN A 189 -24.50 -1.81 -10.91
C GLN A 189 -23.21 -2.09 -11.68
N LYS A 190 -23.00 -1.34 -12.77
CA LYS A 190 -21.84 -1.52 -13.66
C LYS A 190 -20.54 -0.89 -13.15
N SER A 191 -20.64 0.16 -12.33
CA SER A 191 -19.49 0.93 -11.85
C SER A 191 -19.77 1.55 -10.49
N SER A 192 -18.72 1.74 -9.69
CA SER A 192 -18.72 2.52 -8.44
C SER A 192 -17.28 2.99 -8.13
N PRO A 193 -17.08 4.06 -7.34
CA PRO A 193 -15.74 4.50 -6.96
C PRO A 193 -14.87 3.41 -6.34
N LYS A 194 -15.46 2.40 -5.68
CA LYS A 194 -14.74 1.27 -5.10
C LYS A 194 -14.58 0.11 -6.08
N TYR A 195 -15.64 -0.22 -6.83
CA TYR A 195 -15.60 -1.34 -7.77
C TYR A 195 -14.61 -1.08 -8.91
N ASP A 196 -14.63 0.13 -9.48
CA ASP A 196 -13.83 0.48 -10.65
C ASP A 196 -12.33 0.35 -10.30
N VAL A 197 -11.92 0.91 -9.17
CA VAL A 197 -10.55 0.79 -8.62
C VAL A 197 -10.18 -0.66 -8.29
N ILE A 198 -11.11 -1.49 -7.80
CA ILE A 198 -10.84 -2.92 -7.56
C ILE A 198 -10.61 -3.66 -8.89
N GLN A 199 -11.32 -3.31 -9.98
CA GLN A 199 -11.05 -3.90 -11.29
C GLN A 199 -9.72 -3.40 -11.87
N ASP A 200 -9.44 -2.10 -11.78
CA ASP A 200 -8.17 -1.52 -12.24
C ASP A 200 -6.99 -2.16 -11.51
N TRP A 201 -7.03 -2.24 -10.18
CA TRP A 201 -6.03 -2.93 -9.35
C TRP A 201 -5.84 -4.38 -9.80
N LEU A 202 -6.91 -5.18 -9.85
CA LEU A 202 -6.86 -6.58 -10.28
C LEU A 202 -6.32 -6.76 -11.71
N THR A 203 -6.47 -5.80 -12.62
CA THR A 203 -5.87 -5.89 -13.97
C THR A 203 -4.38 -5.54 -13.99
N ASN A 204 -3.92 -4.68 -13.08
CA ASN A 204 -2.51 -4.31 -12.98
C ASN A 204 -1.67 -5.39 -12.27
N SER A 205 -2.16 -5.98 -11.18
CA SER A 205 -1.45 -7.03 -10.42
C SER A 205 -1.34 -8.38 -11.17
N GLN A 206 -2.02 -8.55 -12.31
CA GLN A 206 -1.84 -9.75 -13.16
C GLN A 206 -0.46 -9.83 -13.84
N GLY A 207 0.36 -8.76 -13.77
CA GLY A 207 1.76 -8.80 -14.18
C GLY A 207 2.67 -9.65 -13.28
N SER A 208 2.25 -9.94 -12.04
CA SER A 208 3.03 -10.60 -10.99
C SER A 208 2.43 -11.95 -10.55
N SER A 209 1.95 -12.73 -11.52
CA SER A 209 1.41 -14.09 -11.26
C SER A 209 2.45 -15.03 -10.61
N PRO A 210 2.11 -15.78 -9.54
CA PRO A 210 3.00 -16.76 -8.93
C PRO A 210 3.47 -17.86 -9.90
N PRO A 211 4.67 -18.43 -9.70
CA PRO A 211 5.26 -19.39 -10.63
C PRO A 211 4.49 -20.71 -10.66
N THR A 212 3.72 -20.93 -11.73
CA THR A 212 3.05 -22.21 -12.03
C THR A 212 3.77 -22.94 -13.17
N SER A 213 4.03 -24.23 -12.97
CA SER A 213 5.08 -24.95 -13.70
C SER A 213 4.60 -25.72 -14.94
N THR A 214 4.66 -25.07 -16.12
CA THR A 214 4.80 -25.65 -17.48
C THR A 214 3.68 -26.56 -18.05
N PRO A 215 3.59 -26.80 -19.39
CA PRO A 215 4.20 -26.10 -20.55
C PRO A 215 3.17 -25.61 -21.63
N ASN A 216 3.67 -24.84 -22.61
CA ASN A 216 2.96 -24.26 -23.79
C ASN A 216 3.03 -25.22 -25.02
N PRO A 217 2.55 -24.91 -26.27
CA PRO A 217 1.79 -23.76 -26.83
C PRO A 217 0.51 -24.21 -27.62
N THR A 218 -0.21 -23.52 -28.53
CA THR A 218 -0.18 -22.24 -29.34
C THR A 218 -1.62 -22.02 -29.92
N PRO A 219 -1.99 -20.97 -30.73
CA PRO A 219 -1.33 -19.71 -31.10
C PRO A 219 -2.21 -18.43 -30.87
N ASN A 220 -1.71 -17.27 -31.32
CA ASN A 220 -2.20 -15.91 -31.01
C ASN A 220 -3.19 -15.28 -32.03
N PRO A 221 -4.19 -14.47 -31.62
CA PRO A 221 -4.92 -13.52 -32.46
C PRO A 221 -4.30 -12.10 -32.48
N THR A 222 -4.50 -11.37 -33.59
CA THR A 222 -3.91 -10.03 -33.84
C THR A 222 -4.47 -8.92 -32.91
N PRO A 223 -3.65 -7.96 -32.42
CA PRO A 223 -4.12 -6.89 -31.54
C PRO A 223 -4.98 -5.82 -32.22
N THR A 224 -5.86 -5.22 -31.42
CA THR A 224 -6.62 -3.99 -31.70
C THR A 224 -5.97 -2.84 -30.90
N PRO A 225 -5.87 -1.60 -31.42
CA PRO A 225 -5.03 -0.56 -30.80
C PRO A 225 -5.47 -0.13 -29.39
N THR A 226 -4.50 -0.12 -28.49
CA THR A 226 -4.59 0.41 -27.11
C THR A 226 -4.71 1.94 -27.11
N PRO A 227 -5.44 2.57 -26.17
CA PRO A 227 -5.44 4.02 -25.99
C PRO A 227 -4.07 4.58 -25.57
N GLU A 228 -3.88 5.88 -25.78
CA GLU A 228 -2.62 6.60 -25.56
C GLU A 228 -2.25 6.71 -24.06
N PRO A 229 -1.01 6.33 -23.64
CA PRO A 229 -0.58 6.44 -22.24
C PRO A 229 -0.44 7.89 -21.75
N PRO A 230 -0.56 8.15 -20.43
CA PRO A 230 -0.27 9.46 -19.86
C PRO A 230 1.21 9.83 -20.04
N LYS A 231 1.48 11.12 -20.25
CA LYS A 231 2.84 11.64 -20.45
C LYS A 231 3.64 11.65 -19.15
N ASN A 232 4.58 10.70 -19.03
CA ASN A 232 6.00 10.95 -18.74
C ASN A 232 6.75 9.60 -18.76
N SER A 233 7.44 9.31 -19.86
CA SER A 233 8.20 8.07 -20.04
C SER A 233 9.27 8.23 -21.14
N GLU A 234 10.37 8.92 -20.81
CA GLU A 234 11.50 9.10 -21.73
C GLU A 234 12.46 7.90 -21.68
N VAL A 235 12.41 7.04 -22.71
CA VAL A 235 13.31 5.90 -22.85
C VAL A 235 14.62 6.33 -23.51
N PHE A 236 15.73 6.32 -22.76
CA PHE A 236 17.06 6.64 -23.28
C PHE A 236 18.09 5.54 -22.96
N ALA A 237 18.50 4.78 -23.98
CA ALA A 237 19.68 3.92 -23.85
C ALA A 237 20.95 4.76 -23.62
N GLY A 238 21.79 4.36 -22.66
CA GLY A 238 23.07 5.01 -22.38
C GLY A 238 23.00 6.34 -21.59
N LYS A 239 21.83 6.72 -21.08
CA LYS A 239 21.70 7.76 -20.03
C LYS A 239 21.32 7.13 -18.69
N PRO A 240 21.61 7.78 -17.55
CA PRO A 240 21.00 7.41 -16.28
C PRO A 240 19.47 7.63 -16.33
N ILE A 241 18.72 6.73 -15.71
CA ILE A 241 17.26 6.77 -15.58
C ILE A 241 16.93 7.44 -14.25
N ILE A 242 16.24 8.58 -14.32
CA ILE A 242 15.96 9.47 -13.19
C ILE A 242 14.53 9.97 -13.33
N GLY A 243 13.69 9.77 -12.31
CA GLY A 243 12.31 10.30 -12.31
C GLY A 243 12.24 11.75 -11.82
N VAL A 244 12.96 12.05 -10.73
CA VAL A 244 12.89 13.31 -10.01
C VAL A 244 13.48 14.50 -10.77
N ASN A 245 12.88 15.68 -10.56
CA ASN A 245 13.54 16.95 -10.86
C ASN A 245 14.57 17.28 -9.77
N GLN A 246 15.85 16.98 -10.06
CA GLN A 246 17.01 17.23 -9.19
C GLN A 246 17.21 18.70 -8.76
N ASN A 247 16.51 19.65 -9.37
CA ASN A 247 16.59 21.08 -9.01
C ASN A 247 15.58 21.47 -7.90
N LYS A 248 14.79 20.52 -7.38
CA LYS A 248 13.96 20.70 -6.18
C LYS A 248 14.84 20.60 -4.92
N PRO A 249 14.54 21.32 -3.81
CA PRO A 249 15.28 21.17 -2.55
C PRO A 249 15.23 19.74 -1.96
N ASN A 250 14.12 19.04 -2.15
CA ASN A 250 13.98 17.60 -1.89
C ASN A 250 13.51 16.95 -3.21
N PRO A 251 14.41 16.41 -4.04
CA PRO A 251 14.04 15.71 -5.27
C PRO A 251 13.28 14.43 -4.96
N GLY A 252 12.03 14.32 -5.42
CA GLY A 252 11.21 13.11 -5.24
C GLY A 252 10.37 13.03 -3.97
N ALA A 253 10.47 13.97 -3.04
CA ALA A 253 9.66 13.95 -1.81
C ALA A 253 8.16 13.98 -2.15
N GLY A 254 7.43 12.92 -1.77
CA GLY A 254 6.02 12.72 -2.13
C GLY A 254 5.75 12.36 -3.60
N GLU A 255 6.77 11.97 -4.37
CA GLU A 255 6.71 11.65 -5.80
C GLU A 255 6.90 10.13 -5.99
N LYS A 256 5.92 9.46 -6.61
CA LYS A 256 5.97 8.02 -6.92
C LYS A 256 6.34 7.81 -8.39
N ASP A 257 7.56 7.36 -8.66
CA ASP A 257 8.08 7.13 -10.01
C ASP A 257 8.10 5.65 -10.40
N THR A 258 7.96 5.35 -11.68
CA THR A 258 8.26 4.02 -12.26
C THR A 258 9.38 4.16 -13.28
N LEU A 259 10.57 3.73 -12.89
CA LEU A 259 11.77 3.75 -13.74
C LEU A 259 11.86 2.42 -14.48
N ILE A 260 11.93 2.44 -15.82
CA ILE A 260 11.84 1.23 -16.64
C ILE A 260 13.17 1.01 -17.38
N GLY A 261 13.87 -0.06 -17.01
CA GLY A 261 15.06 -0.53 -17.70
C GLY A 261 14.77 -1.00 -19.13
N ASN A 262 15.75 -0.83 -20.01
CA ASN A 262 15.74 -1.36 -21.37
C ASN A 262 16.75 -2.52 -21.51
N SER A 263 16.82 -3.17 -22.67
CA SER A 263 17.64 -4.37 -22.91
C SER A 263 19.16 -4.10 -23.07
N ASN A 264 19.66 -3.06 -22.41
CA ASN A 264 21.08 -2.72 -22.29
C ASN A 264 21.30 -2.26 -20.85
N ALA A 265 22.49 -2.50 -20.29
CA ALA A 265 22.88 -2.06 -18.95
C ALA A 265 22.40 -0.62 -18.61
N ASN A 266 21.54 -0.53 -17.60
CA ASN A 266 20.88 0.67 -17.12
C ASN A 266 21.57 1.21 -15.86
N LEU A 267 21.48 2.53 -15.63
CA LEU A 267 21.82 3.14 -14.36
C LEU A 267 20.60 3.85 -13.79
N PHE A 268 19.97 3.27 -12.76
CA PHE A 268 18.86 3.88 -12.04
C PHE A 268 19.40 4.84 -10.98
N VAL A 269 18.88 6.06 -10.87
CA VAL A 269 19.41 7.07 -9.95
C VAL A 269 18.39 7.44 -8.87
N LEU A 270 18.73 7.12 -7.62
CA LEU A 270 17.94 7.42 -6.42
C LEU A 270 18.72 8.35 -5.44
N GLY A 271 19.78 9.02 -5.92
CA GLY A 271 20.54 10.01 -5.17
C GLY A 271 21.62 10.67 -6.02
N ASN A 272 22.06 11.86 -5.61
CA ASN A 272 23.23 12.54 -6.16
C ASN A 272 24.21 12.93 -5.04
N SER A 273 25.27 13.68 -5.34
CA SER A 273 26.27 14.10 -4.35
C SER A 273 25.78 15.13 -3.31
N GLU A 274 24.53 15.58 -3.39
CA GLU A 274 23.93 16.57 -2.48
C GLU A 274 22.87 15.95 -1.55
N THR A 275 22.13 14.94 -2.03
CA THR A 275 21.02 14.33 -1.29
C THR A 275 20.58 12.98 -1.86
N ALA A 276 20.00 12.12 -1.01
CA ALA A 276 19.18 11.00 -1.45
C ALA A 276 17.90 11.54 -2.14
N PHE A 277 17.39 10.82 -3.14
CA PHE A 277 16.12 11.16 -3.75
C PHE A 277 14.99 10.45 -3.01
N TYR A 278 13.79 11.00 -3.13
CA TYR A 278 12.55 10.52 -2.52
C TYR A 278 12.41 10.72 -1.00
N ASP A 279 13.52 10.92 -0.28
CA ASP A 279 13.59 11.37 1.12
C ASP A 279 12.72 12.64 1.38
N ASP A 280 11.69 12.46 2.21
CA ASP A 280 10.73 13.46 2.69
C ASP A 280 11.09 13.96 4.11
N ASN A 281 12.15 13.39 4.70
CA ASN A 281 12.48 13.38 6.13
C ASN A 281 11.31 12.83 6.94
N ALA A 282 10.97 11.56 6.67
CA ALA A 282 9.78 10.89 7.16
C ALA A 282 9.64 10.93 8.69
N SER A 283 8.75 11.79 9.18
CA SER A 283 8.41 11.88 10.61
C SER A 283 7.51 10.74 11.12
N ASN A 284 7.11 9.79 10.26
CA ASN A 284 6.30 8.62 10.58
C ASN A 284 6.33 7.58 9.43
N LEU A 285 5.83 6.37 9.70
CA LEU A 285 5.78 5.23 8.76
C LEU A 285 4.77 5.37 7.60
N GLY A 286 4.11 6.52 7.44
CA GLY A 286 3.25 6.81 6.28
C GLY A 286 3.87 7.80 5.30
N LYS A 287 4.73 8.68 5.81
CA LYS A 287 5.58 9.55 5.01
C LYS A 287 6.69 8.77 4.31
N SER A 288 7.29 7.79 5.00
CA SER A 288 8.38 6.91 4.56
C SER A 288 8.10 6.01 3.34
N TRP A 289 7.01 6.29 2.64
CA TRP A 289 6.44 5.57 1.48
C TRP A 289 5.86 6.54 0.43
N ALA A 290 5.85 7.85 0.71
CA ALA A 290 5.18 8.86 -0.08
C ALA A 290 6.00 9.26 -1.31
N GLY A 291 7.32 9.43 -1.15
CA GLY A 291 8.27 9.45 -2.26
C GLY A 291 8.89 8.07 -2.45
N ARG A 292 9.06 7.60 -3.70
CA ARG A 292 9.92 6.45 -4.07
C ARG A 292 10.02 6.24 -5.59
N ALA A 293 10.98 5.43 -6.02
CA ALA A 293 10.99 4.80 -7.36
C ALA A 293 10.69 3.29 -7.33
N THR A 294 9.91 2.80 -8.30
CA THR A 294 9.85 1.36 -8.65
C THR A 294 10.69 1.09 -9.89
N LEU A 295 11.71 0.24 -9.78
CA LEU A 295 12.70 -0.08 -10.81
C LEU A 295 12.27 -1.34 -11.57
N LYS A 296 11.52 -1.17 -12.66
CA LYS A 296 11.06 -2.28 -13.51
C LYS A 296 12.14 -2.68 -14.53
N ASN A 297 12.16 -3.96 -14.91
CA ASN A 297 13.15 -4.59 -15.79
C ASN A 297 14.60 -4.55 -15.28
N PHE A 298 14.82 -4.40 -13.96
CA PHE A 298 16.16 -4.43 -13.39
C PHE A 298 16.86 -5.79 -13.62
N THR A 299 17.99 -5.77 -14.31
CA THR A 299 18.74 -6.97 -14.70
C THR A 299 19.99 -7.15 -13.85
N LEU A 300 19.94 -8.09 -12.89
CA LEU A 300 20.99 -8.33 -11.91
C LEU A 300 22.34 -8.70 -12.56
N GLY A 301 23.36 -7.87 -12.38
CA GLY A 301 24.69 -8.06 -12.96
C GLY A 301 24.95 -7.31 -14.27
N GLU A 302 23.92 -6.68 -14.84
CA GLU A 302 24.05 -5.72 -15.95
C GLU A 302 23.69 -4.29 -15.49
N ASP A 303 22.60 -4.16 -14.73
CA ASP A 303 22.08 -2.88 -14.25
C ASP A 303 22.71 -2.46 -12.92
N ARG A 304 22.76 -1.14 -12.71
CA ARG A 304 23.26 -0.52 -11.48
C ARG A 304 22.31 0.53 -10.90
N ILE A 305 22.43 0.76 -9.59
CA ILE A 305 21.66 1.75 -8.83
C ILE A 305 22.62 2.76 -8.21
N GLN A 306 22.39 4.06 -8.43
CA GLN A 306 23.13 5.15 -7.80
C GLN A 306 22.38 5.67 -6.57
N LEU A 307 23.09 5.76 -5.45
CA LEU A 307 22.66 6.27 -4.15
C LEU A 307 23.57 7.43 -3.70
N HIS A 308 23.12 8.23 -2.74
CA HIS A 308 23.92 9.29 -2.12
C HIS A 308 24.84 8.72 -1.04
N GLY A 309 25.99 9.34 -0.74
CA GLY A 309 26.71 9.06 0.50
C GLY A 309 27.44 7.72 0.52
N SER A 310 26.98 6.74 1.30
CA SER A 310 27.66 5.45 1.51
C SER A 310 26.71 4.26 1.70
N ALA A 311 27.27 3.05 1.71
CA ALA A 311 26.52 1.82 2.00
C ALA A 311 26.02 1.71 3.46
N GLU A 312 26.55 2.52 4.39
CA GLU A 312 26.13 2.52 5.80
C GLU A 312 24.85 3.35 6.01
N ASP A 313 24.51 4.23 5.07
CA ASP A 313 23.33 5.12 5.13
C ASP A 313 22.02 4.41 4.68
N TYR A 314 22.10 3.14 4.25
CA TYR A 314 20.96 2.39 3.70
C TYR A 314 20.80 0.99 4.31
N SER A 315 19.60 0.43 4.14
CA SER A 315 19.36 -1.01 4.35
C SER A 315 18.52 -1.62 3.22
N LEU A 316 18.68 -2.93 3.01
CA LEU A 316 17.95 -3.70 2.01
C LEU A 316 17.06 -4.73 2.70
N LYS A 317 15.82 -4.90 2.21
CA LYS A 317 14.86 -5.89 2.74
C LYS A 317 14.05 -6.48 1.58
N THR A 318 13.97 -7.80 1.46
CA THR A 318 13.23 -8.47 0.36
C THR A 318 11.92 -9.04 0.89
N ILE A 319 10.81 -8.53 0.37
CA ILE A 319 9.46 -8.72 0.94
C ILE A 319 8.55 -9.18 -0.20
N ASN A 320 7.98 -10.38 -0.07
CA ASN A 320 7.27 -11.13 -1.13
C ASN A 320 7.92 -11.01 -2.53
N GLY A 321 9.25 -11.17 -2.61
CA GLY A 321 9.96 -11.10 -3.90
C GLY A 321 10.09 -9.69 -4.50
N SER A 322 9.97 -8.62 -3.69
CA SER A 322 10.41 -7.27 -4.06
C SER A 322 11.45 -6.77 -3.07
N THR A 323 12.62 -6.38 -3.57
CA THR A 323 13.72 -5.86 -2.74
C THR A 323 13.59 -4.36 -2.58
N ARG A 324 13.44 -3.91 -1.35
CA ARG A 324 13.23 -2.52 -0.96
C ARG A 324 14.55 -1.92 -0.50
N ILE A 325 14.80 -0.68 -0.92
CA ILE A 325 15.95 0.14 -0.57
C ILE A 325 15.46 1.21 0.39
N PHE A 326 15.91 1.13 1.64
CA PHE A 326 15.60 2.09 2.69
C PHE A 326 16.78 3.04 2.88
N GLU A 327 16.54 4.35 2.84
CA GLU A 327 17.39 5.36 3.48
C GLU A 327 17.23 5.21 5.01
N THR A 328 18.31 5.42 5.78
CA THR A 328 18.32 5.19 7.24
C THR A 328 18.94 6.29 8.10
N SER A 329 19.32 7.44 7.54
CA SER A 329 19.77 8.61 8.32
C SER A 329 18.60 9.41 8.94
N GLY A 330 17.39 9.28 8.37
CA GLY A 330 16.16 9.86 8.91
C GLY A 330 15.70 9.27 10.27
N PRO A 331 14.73 9.93 10.94
CA PRO A 331 14.15 9.43 12.20
C PRO A 331 13.23 8.21 12.03
N VAL A 332 12.87 7.88 10.78
CA VAL A 332 12.18 6.67 10.33
C VAL A 332 12.81 6.28 8.99
N ASN A 333 13.14 5.00 8.80
CA ASN A 333 13.73 4.52 7.55
C ASN A 333 12.77 4.75 6.36
N GLU A 334 13.23 5.36 5.27
CA GLU A 334 12.40 5.78 4.13
C GLU A 334 12.65 4.94 2.87
N VAL A 335 11.58 4.36 2.30
CA VAL A 335 11.66 3.43 1.16
C VAL A 335 11.82 4.17 -0.15
N ILE A 336 13.03 4.64 -0.44
CA ILE A 336 13.34 5.40 -1.66
C ILE A 336 13.30 4.56 -2.95
N GLY A 337 13.41 3.22 -2.85
CA GLY A 337 13.48 2.32 -4.01
C GLY A 337 12.80 0.97 -3.81
N LEU A 338 12.16 0.47 -4.86
CA LEU A 338 11.56 -0.87 -4.95
C LEU A 338 12.08 -1.59 -6.20
N VAL A 339 12.61 -2.80 -6.06
CA VAL A 339 13.13 -3.63 -7.16
C VAL A 339 12.39 -4.98 -7.19
N PRO A 340 11.34 -5.14 -8.02
CA PRO A 340 10.57 -6.37 -8.10
C PRO A 340 11.35 -7.54 -8.72
N GLY A 341 10.94 -8.77 -8.43
CA GLY A 341 11.45 -10.00 -9.08
C GLY A 341 12.46 -10.80 -8.26
N GLY A 342 12.58 -10.54 -6.96
CA GLY A 342 13.35 -11.36 -6.01
C GLY A 342 14.87 -11.25 -6.15
N VAL A 343 15.38 -10.17 -6.75
CA VAL A 343 16.81 -9.98 -6.99
C VAL A 343 17.59 -9.77 -5.70
N THR A 344 18.56 -10.65 -5.40
CA THR A 344 19.42 -10.49 -4.22
C THR A 344 20.43 -9.38 -4.45
N LEU A 345 20.16 -8.21 -3.86
CA LEU A 345 21.03 -7.04 -3.86
C LEU A 345 21.92 -7.01 -2.60
N ASP A 346 23.12 -6.45 -2.74
CA ASP A 346 24.10 -6.23 -1.67
C ASP A 346 24.72 -4.83 -1.84
N LEU A 347 24.56 -3.94 -0.86
CA LEU A 347 25.09 -2.57 -0.87
C LEU A 347 26.61 -2.51 -1.03
N ASN A 348 27.33 -3.56 -0.63
CA ASN A 348 28.79 -3.65 -0.77
C ASN A 348 29.22 -4.03 -2.20
N ASN A 349 28.30 -4.52 -3.03
CA ASN A 349 28.59 -4.95 -4.38
C ASN A 349 28.66 -3.76 -5.34
N SER A 350 29.86 -3.26 -5.58
CA SER A 350 30.15 -2.20 -6.56
C SER A 350 29.75 -2.52 -8.02
N SER A 351 29.39 -3.76 -8.35
CA SER A 351 28.80 -4.12 -9.65
C SER A 351 27.28 -3.94 -9.69
N GLN A 352 26.64 -3.71 -8.55
CA GLN A 352 25.20 -3.42 -8.40
C GLN A 352 24.96 -1.95 -8.00
N PHE A 353 25.79 -1.40 -7.11
CA PHE A 353 25.61 -0.04 -6.59
C PHE A 353 26.70 0.95 -7.04
N ILE A 354 26.34 2.23 -6.97
CA ILE A 354 27.23 3.40 -7.05
C ILE A 354 26.85 4.32 -5.90
N PHE A 355 27.82 4.86 -5.18
CA PHE A 355 27.61 5.90 -4.17
C PHE A 355 28.33 7.17 -4.61
N VAL A 356 27.71 8.35 -4.41
CA VAL A 356 28.15 9.66 -4.93
C VAL A 356 27.96 10.81 -3.94
#